data_AF-A0A8J6ENY3-F1
#
_entry.id   AF-A0A8J6ENY3-F1
#
_cell.length_a   1.000
_cell.length_b   1.000
_cell.length_c   1.000
_cell.angle_alpha   90.00
_cell.angle_beta   90.00
_cell.angle_gamma   90.00
#
_symmetry.space_group_name_H-M   'P 1'
#
loop_
_entity.id
_entity.type
_entity.pdbx_description
1 polymer ?
#
loop_
_entity_poly.entity_id
_entity_poly.type
_entity_poly.pdbx_seq_one_letter_code
_entity_poly.pdbx_strand_id
1 'polypeptide(L)'
;MRLLALFLGLLSCERQSAGSGPEEQGWLPYVNRIHKRVQSHEPCRNDTCFNRLIQQDLASFQSGISRDLMKNVLSRKLGTHYQIINHHLYRDDDCMFPARCSGVEHFLLELLPDLPDMEMVINVRDYPQVPLWMNPVIPIFSFSKTSDYQDIMYPAWTFWEGGPAVWPIYPTGLGRWDLMREDLARAADRWPWEKKISKGYFRGSRTNPERDPLILLSRENPNLVDAEYTKNQAWRSEKDTLGRPPAKEVPLVDHCAFKYGCPPVLPTPAPSYCFP
;
A
#
# COMPACT_ATOMS: atom_id res chain seq x y z
N MET A 1 0.90 79.10 -30.28
CA MET A 1 0.11 78.03 -29.63
C MET A 1 1.08 76.92 -29.28
N ARG A 2 1.52 76.83 -28.01
CA ARG A 2 0.89 76.03 -26.94
C ARG A 2 0.85 74.54 -27.34
N LEU A 3 1.40 73.59 -26.62
CA LEU A 3 2.26 73.59 -25.43
C LEU A 3 2.69 72.11 -25.34
N LEU A 4 3.87 71.78 -25.86
CA LEU A 4 4.49 70.46 -25.73
C LEU A 4 5.24 70.42 -24.40
N ALA A 5 4.51 70.51 -23.28
CA ALA A 5 5.04 70.34 -21.92
C ALA A 5 3.88 70.47 -20.91
N LEU A 6 3.24 69.36 -20.56
CA LEU A 6 2.61 69.23 -19.24
C LEU A 6 2.81 67.79 -18.74
N PHE A 7 3.87 67.65 -17.94
CA PHE A 7 3.89 66.96 -16.65
C PHE A 7 3.23 65.56 -16.62
N LEU A 8 3.99 64.45 -16.65
CA LEU A 8 4.74 63.93 -15.49
C LEU A 8 4.01 64.21 -14.17
N GLY A 9 3.11 63.32 -13.77
CA GLY A 9 2.48 63.35 -12.45
C GLY A 9 1.16 62.58 -12.43
N LEU A 10 1.24 61.30 -12.09
CA LEU A 10 0.24 60.39 -11.49
C LEU A 10 0.63 58.96 -11.92
N LEU A 11 1.71 58.43 -11.35
CA LEU A 11 1.65 57.54 -10.18
C LEU A 11 0.67 56.38 -10.40
N SER A 12 1.27 55.23 -10.66
CA SER A 12 0.86 53.94 -10.10
C SER A 12 -0.55 53.48 -10.45
N CYS A 13 -0.70 52.84 -11.61
CA CYS A 13 -1.71 51.81 -11.75
C CYS A 13 -1.36 50.74 -10.71
N GLU A 14 -2.12 50.74 -9.61
CA GLU A 14 -2.04 49.76 -8.54
C GLU A 14 -2.03 48.36 -9.19
N ARG A 15 -0.87 47.69 -9.10
CA ARG A 15 -0.91 46.27 -8.80
C ARG A 15 -1.68 46.19 -7.49
N GLN A 16 -2.99 46.02 -7.58
CA GLN A 16 -3.72 45.32 -6.54
C GLN A 16 -3.05 43.94 -6.49
N SER A 17 -2.08 43.82 -5.58
CA SER A 17 -1.87 42.54 -4.93
C SER A 17 -3.25 42.17 -4.43
N ALA A 18 -3.90 41.23 -5.10
CA ALA A 18 -4.96 40.47 -4.47
C ALA A 18 -4.30 39.89 -3.22
N GLY A 19 -4.51 40.59 -2.10
CA GLY A 19 -4.02 40.15 -0.81
C GLY A 19 -4.71 38.83 -0.58
N SER A 20 -3.93 37.75 -0.69
CA SER A 20 -4.41 36.41 -0.47
C SER A 20 -5.07 36.39 0.90
N GLY A 21 -6.37 36.08 0.97
CA GLY A 21 -7.11 36.12 2.22
C GLY A 21 -6.45 35.26 3.31
N PRO A 22 -6.82 35.43 4.61
CA PRO A 22 -6.25 34.65 5.70
C PRO A 22 -6.30 33.14 5.46
N GLU A 23 -7.33 32.67 4.75
CA GLU A 23 -7.54 31.28 4.34
C GLU A 23 -6.51 30.81 3.28
N GLU A 24 -6.13 31.65 2.32
CA GLU A 24 -5.14 31.31 1.29
C GLU A 24 -3.71 31.21 1.85
N GLN A 25 -3.39 31.99 2.89
CA GLN A 25 -2.10 31.87 3.58
C GLN A 25 -1.96 30.53 4.32
N GLY A 26 -3.07 29.95 4.80
CA GLY A 26 -3.08 28.65 5.49
C GLY A 26 -2.70 27.47 4.59
N TRP A 27 -3.00 27.55 3.29
CA TRP A 27 -2.71 26.48 2.32
C TRP A 27 -1.29 26.54 1.73
N LEU A 28 -0.64 27.70 1.82
CA LEU A 28 0.66 27.95 1.17
C LEU A 28 1.75 26.92 1.52
N PRO A 29 1.88 26.43 2.78
CA PRO A 29 2.86 25.39 3.11
C PRO A 29 2.61 24.06 2.37
N TYR A 30 1.35 23.69 2.16
CA TYR A 30 0.96 22.46 1.45
C TYR A 30 1.19 22.60 -0.05
N VAL A 31 0.77 23.73 -0.64
CA VAL A 31 0.98 24.04 -2.06
C VAL A 31 2.47 24.05 -2.39
N ASN A 32 3.30 24.69 -1.57
CA ASN A 32 4.75 24.72 -1.77
C ASN A 32 5.36 23.31 -1.67
N ARG A 33 4.87 22.47 -0.75
CA ARG A 33 5.30 21.08 -0.62
C ARG A 33 4.94 20.26 -1.86
N ILE A 34 3.72 20.40 -2.37
CA ILE A 34 3.27 19.72 -3.60
C ILE A 34 4.13 20.18 -4.77
N HIS A 35 4.31 21.49 -4.93
CA HIS A 35 5.10 22.05 -6.03
C HIS A 35 6.54 21.52 -6.03
N LYS A 36 7.20 21.54 -4.87
CA LYS A 36 8.55 20.98 -4.72
C LYS A 36 8.60 19.49 -5.06
N ARG A 37 7.61 18.71 -4.63
CA ARG A 37 7.55 17.26 -4.90
C ARG A 37 7.31 16.96 -6.37
N VAL A 38 6.38 17.66 -7.02
CA VAL A 38 6.09 17.52 -8.45
C VAL A 38 7.30 17.91 -9.29
N GLN A 39 7.99 19.01 -8.95
CA GLN A 39 9.23 19.42 -9.64
C GLN A 39 10.35 18.37 -9.54
N SER A 40 10.47 17.70 -8.40
CA SER A 40 11.48 16.66 -8.19
C SER A 40 11.04 15.26 -8.64
N HIS A 41 9.80 15.08 -9.08
CA HIS A 41 9.27 13.76 -9.41
C HIS A 41 9.70 13.37 -10.82
N GLU A 42 10.38 12.23 -10.92
CA GLU A 42 10.72 11.60 -12.20
C GLU A 42 9.74 10.45 -12.46
N PRO A 43 8.85 10.56 -13.47
CA PRO A 43 7.95 9.47 -13.80
C PRO A 43 8.72 8.25 -14.29
N CYS A 44 8.36 7.08 -13.77
CA CYS A 44 8.86 5.83 -14.33
C CYS A 44 8.14 5.52 -15.64
N ARG A 45 8.88 5.14 -16.69
CA ARG A 45 8.34 4.89 -18.05
C ARG A 45 8.57 3.48 -18.57
N ASN A 46 9.36 2.67 -17.86
CA ASN A 46 9.78 1.33 -18.31
C ASN A 46 9.54 0.32 -17.17
N ASP A 47 9.74 -0.97 -17.47
CA ASP A 47 9.51 -2.08 -16.52
C ASP A 47 10.50 -2.13 -15.33
N THR A 48 11.35 -1.11 -15.19
CA THR A 48 12.42 -1.03 -14.18
C THR A 48 12.03 -0.21 -12.95
N CYS A 49 10.76 0.19 -12.80
CA CYS A 49 10.30 1.08 -11.72
C CYS A 49 10.68 0.58 -10.32
N PHE A 50 10.72 -0.73 -10.13
CA PHE A 50 10.97 -1.38 -8.85
C PHE A 50 12.40 -1.93 -8.73
N ASN A 51 13.27 -1.74 -9.73
CA ASN A 51 14.65 -2.27 -9.69
C ASN A 51 15.46 -1.72 -8.51
N ARG A 52 15.25 -0.45 -8.16
CA ARG A 52 15.92 0.15 -7.00
C ARG A 52 15.58 -0.60 -5.71
N LEU A 53 14.33 -1.03 -5.56
CA LEU A 53 13.90 -1.78 -4.39
C LEU A 53 14.56 -3.16 -4.35
N ILE A 54 14.59 -3.87 -5.48
CA ILE A 54 15.26 -5.17 -5.61
C ILE A 54 16.75 -5.03 -5.24
N GLN A 55 17.43 -4.01 -5.77
CA GLN A 55 18.84 -3.76 -5.47
C GLN A 55 19.08 -3.45 -4.00
N GLN A 56 18.19 -2.68 -3.37
CA GLN A 56 18.28 -2.36 -1.93
C GLN A 56 18.08 -3.60 -1.06
N ASP A 57 17.10 -4.44 -1.39
CA ASP A 57 16.77 -5.64 -0.63
C ASP A 57 17.84 -6.72 -0.76
N LEU A 58 18.49 -6.82 -1.93
CA LEU A 58 19.55 -7.79 -2.18
C LEU A 58 20.96 -7.30 -1.77
N ALA A 59 21.10 -6.05 -1.36
CA ALA A 59 22.41 -5.44 -1.06
C ALA A 59 23.20 -6.20 0.02
N SER A 60 22.51 -6.70 1.06
CA SER A 60 23.15 -7.44 2.17
C SER A 60 23.65 -8.83 1.77
N PHE A 61 23.29 -9.33 0.58
CA PHE A 61 23.61 -10.69 0.12
C PHE A 61 24.61 -10.70 -1.06
N GLN A 62 25.22 -9.57 -1.40
CA GLN A 62 26.17 -9.45 -2.52
C GLN A 62 27.42 -10.33 -2.37
N SER A 63 27.82 -10.65 -1.14
CA SER A 63 28.92 -11.58 -0.85
C SER A 63 28.56 -13.06 -1.06
N GLY A 64 27.31 -13.34 -1.43
CA GLY A 64 26.79 -14.67 -1.67
C GLY A 64 26.06 -15.27 -0.47
N ILE A 65 25.16 -16.22 -0.75
CA ILE A 65 24.42 -16.99 0.24
C ILE A 65 25.04 -18.38 0.28
N SER A 66 25.72 -18.70 1.38
CA SER A 66 26.38 -20.01 1.53
C SER A 66 25.37 -21.11 1.86
N ARG A 67 25.73 -22.37 1.57
CA ARG A 67 24.91 -23.54 1.93
C ARG A 67 24.66 -23.62 3.45
N ASP A 68 25.64 -23.25 4.27
CA ASP A 68 25.48 -23.29 5.73
C ASP A 68 24.60 -22.14 6.24
N LEU A 69 24.63 -20.98 5.59
CA LEU A 69 23.67 -19.91 5.85
C LEU A 69 22.25 -20.40 5.52
N MET A 70 22.06 -21.05 4.37
CA MET A 70 20.76 -21.58 3.97
C MET A 70 20.25 -22.65 4.94
N LYS A 71 21.09 -23.60 5.35
CA LYS A 71 20.74 -24.57 6.41
C LYS A 71 20.30 -23.89 7.71
N ASN A 72 20.97 -22.80 8.11
CA ASN A 72 20.55 -22.02 9.27
C ASN A 72 19.14 -21.46 9.07
N VAL A 73 18.86 -20.84 7.92
CA VAL A 73 17.53 -20.30 7.60
C VAL A 73 16.44 -21.39 7.72
N LEU A 74 16.68 -22.56 7.11
CA LEU A 74 15.73 -23.69 7.13
C LEU A 74 15.46 -24.18 8.55
N SER A 75 16.50 -24.28 9.41
CA SER A 75 16.35 -24.73 10.79
C SER A 75 15.43 -23.83 11.64
N ARG A 76 15.28 -22.55 11.25
CA ARG A 76 14.50 -21.55 11.98
C ARG A 76 13.01 -21.53 11.60
N LYS A 77 12.61 -22.21 10.51
CA LYS A 77 11.21 -22.31 10.05
C LYS A 77 10.48 -20.95 9.95
N LEU A 78 11.17 -19.94 9.42
CA LEU A 78 10.66 -18.57 9.31
C LEU A 78 9.75 -18.35 8.09
N GLY A 79 9.63 -19.35 7.22
CA GLY A 79 8.79 -19.34 6.04
C GLY A 79 8.70 -20.74 5.45
N THR A 80 8.14 -20.84 4.25
CA THR A 80 8.05 -22.08 3.49
C THR A 80 9.25 -22.19 2.54
N HIS A 81 9.96 -23.32 2.56
CA HIS A 81 11.09 -23.56 1.67
C HIS A 81 10.60 -23.97 0.28
N TYR A 82 11.17 -23.33 -0.73
CA TYR A 82 10.99 -23.66 -2.14
C TYR A 82 12.34 -23.96 -2.78
N GLN A 83 12.34 -24.89 -3.73
CA GLN A 83 13.48 -25.18 -4.59
C GLN A 83 13.03 -25.19 -6.05
N ILE A 84 13.83 -24.62 -6.93
CA ILE A 84 13.69 -24.74 -8.37
C ILE A 84 14.90 -25.55 -8.83
N ILE A 85 14.65 -26.71 -9.43
CA ILE A 85 15.70 -27.61 -9.93
C ILE A 85 15.27 -28.12 -11.30
N ASN A 86 16.08 -27.88 -12.33
CA ASN A 86 15.77 -28.22 -13.72
C ASN A 86 14.39 -27.72 -14.15
N HIS A 87 14.06 -26.46 -13.86
CA HIS A 87 12.75 -25.85 -14.16
C HIS A 87 11.54 -26.54 -13.52
N HIS A 88 11.73 -27.30 -12.44
CA HIS A 88 10.64 -27.87 -11.64
C HIS A 88 10.61 -27.20 -10.26
N LEU A 89 9.40 -26.82 -9.82
CA LEU A 89 9.17 -26.24 -8.49
C LEU A 89 8.92 -27.35 -7.47
N TYR A 90 9.67 -27.32 -6.38
CA TYR A 90 9.52 -28.15 -5.20
C TYR A 90 9.30 -27.27 -3.99
N ARG A 91 8.60 -27.79 -2.98
CA ARG A 91 8.26 -27.08 -1.76
C ARG A 91 8.19 -28.05 -0.59
N ASP A 92 8.39 -27.56 0.62
CA ASP A 92 7.96 -28.24 1.85
C ASP A 92 6.48 -28.68 1.75
N ASP A 93 6.18 -29.84 2.34
CA ASP A 93 4.80 -30.32 2.49
C ASP A 93 3.95 -29.30 3.26
N ASP A 94 4.51 -28.76 4.35
CA ASP A 94 3.84 -27.83 5.25
C ASP A 94 3.79 -26.40 4.70
N CYS A 95 2.58 -25.92 4.39
CA CYS A 95 2.29 -24.50 4.23
C CYS A 95 1.15 -24.08 5.17
N MET A 96 1.46 -23.18 6.12
CA MET A 96 0.50 -22.70 7.12
C MET A 96 -0.72 -21.99 6.51
N PHE A 97 -0.55 -21.35 5.35
CA PHE A 97 -1.61 -20.66 4.64
C PHE A 97 -1.68 -21.16 3.19
N PRO A 98 -2.33 -22.29 2.92
CA PRO A 98 -2.27 -22.95 1.62
C PRO A 98 -2.62 -22.05 0.43
N ALA A 99 -3.71 -21.27 0.53
CA ALA A 99 -4.10 -20.33 -0.54
C ALA A 99 -3.06 -19.23 -0.78
N ARG A 100 -2.30 -18.81 0.25
CA ARG A 100 -1.19 -17.85 0.07
C ARG A 100 -0.03 -18.48 -0.67
N CYS A 101 0.33 -19.73 -0.33
CA CYS A 101 1.34 -20.47 -1.09
C CYS A 101 0.90 -20.67 -2.55
N SER A 102 -0.36 -21.06 -2.81
CA SER A 102 -0.88 -21.18 -4.17
C SER A 102 -0.81 -19.87 -4.96
N GLY A 103 -1.11 -18.73 -4.33
CA GLY A 103 -0.94 -17.41 -4.96
C GLY A 103 0.51 -17.05 -5.29
N VAL A 104 1.49 -17.49 -4.49
CA VAL A 104 2.93 -17.35 -4.81
C VAL A 104 3.33 -18.31 -5.93
N GLU A 105 2.92 -19.57 -5.84
CA GLU A 105 3.21 -20.63 -6.80
C GLU A 105 2.69 -20.28 -8.19
N HIS A 106 1.53 -19.63 -8.30
CA HIS A 106 1.00 -19.14 -9.58
C HIS A 106 2.06 -18.37 -10.39
N PHE A 107 2.71 -17.38 -9.76
CA PHE A 107 3.73 -16.56 -10.42
C PHE A 107 5.05 -17.31 -10.62
N LEU A 108 5.47 -18.15 -9.66
CA LEU A 108 6.69 -18.94 -9.81
C LEU A 108 6.57 -19.92 -10.99
N LEU A 109 5.42 -20.60 -11.10
CA LEU A 109 5.13 -21.55 -12.17
C LEU A 109 5.11 -20.87 -13.55
N GLU A 110 4.60 -19.64 -13.64
CA GLU A 110 4.64 -18.85 -14.89
C GLU A 110 6.07 -18.51 -15.32
N LEU A 111 6.96 -18.23 -14.36
CA LEU A 111 8.36 -17.86 -14.60
C LEU A 111 9.30 -19.06 -14.74
N LEU A 112 8.87 -20.27 -14.36
CA LEU A 112 9.73 -21.48 -14.31
C LEU A 112 10.59 -21.72 -15.56
N PRO A 113 10.10 -21.54 -16.80
CA PRO A 113 10.91 -21.76 -18.00
C PRO A 113 12.17 -20.89 -18.07
N ASP A 114 12.15 -19.70 -17.46
CA ASP A 114 13.23 -18.72 -17.52
C ASP A 114 14.08 -18.67 -16.23
N LEU A 115 13.65 -19.35 -15.17
CA LEU A 115 14.34 -19.33 -13.87
C LEU A 115 15.47 -20.37 -13.81
N PRO A 116 16.67 -19.99 -13.31
CA PRO A 116 17.72 -20.94 -13.04
C PRO A 116 17.45 -21.75 -11.76
N ASP A 117 18.26 -22.79 -11.52
CA ASP A 117 18.25 -23.54 -10.27
C ASP A 117 18.53 -22.63 -9.07
N MET A 118 17.65 -22.67 -8.08
CA MET A 118 17.76 -21.87 -6.86
C MET A 118 16.94 -22.47 -5.71
N GLU A 119 17.20 -21.99 -4.50
CA GLU A 119 16.35 -22.26 -3.35
C GLU A 119 16.10 -20.98 -2.55
N MET A 120 14.93 -20.89 -1.93
CA MET A 120 14.49 -19.69 -1.22
C MET A 120 13.49 -20.04 -0.13
N VAL A 121 13.40 -19.18 0.89
CA VAL A 121 12.38 -19.27 1.94
C VAL A 121 11.44 -18.09 1.83
N ILE A 122 10.17 -18.41 1.58
CA ILE A 122 9.10 -17.42 1.40
C ILE A 122 8.20 -17.43 2.63
N ASN A 123 8.24 -16.33 3.38
CA ASN A 123 7.33 -16.08 4.48
C ASN A 123 5.97 -15.61 3.92
N VAL A 124 4.94 -16.43 4.16
CA VAL A 124 3.54 -16.14 3.81
C VAL A 124 2.72 -15.61 4.99
N ARG A 125 3.36 -15.24 6.12
CA ARG A 125 2.71 -14.58 7.26
C ARG A 125 2.60 -13.08 7.03
N ASP A 126 1.81 -12.41 7.87
CA ASP A 126 1.56 -10.97 7.77
C ASP A 126 2.78 -10.11 8.16
N TYR A 127 3.71 -10.63 8.97
CA TYR A 127 4.79 -9.85 9.58
C TYR A 127 6.18 -10.32 9.10
N PRO A 128 7.13 -9.39 8.87
CA PRO A 128 8.51 -9.71 8.47
C PRO A 128 9.28 -10.46 9.56
N GLN A 129 10.39 -11.11 9.19
CA GLN A 129 11.10 -12.08 10.03
C GLN A 129 12.56 -11.70 10.35
N VAL A 130 13.16 -10.75 9.62
CA VAL A 130 14.59 -10.45 9.67
C VAL A 130 14.79 -9.00 10.16
N PRO A 131 14.74 -8.72 11.47
CA PRO A 131 14.99 -7.38 11.99
C PRO A 131 16.42 -6.91 11.69
N LEU A 132 16.63 -5.59 11.65
CA LEU A 132 17.89 -4.96 11.28
C LEU A 132 19.07 -5.34 12.20
N TRP A 133 18.79 -5.63 13.48
CA TRP A 133 19.80 -6.03 14.46
C TRP A 133 20.26 -7.50 14.32
N MET A 134 19.62 -8.29 13.46
CA MET A 134 19.96 -9.70 13.25
C MET A 134 21.30 -9.84 12.52
N ASN A 135 22.21 -10.64 13.10
CA ASN A 135 23.52 -10.94 12.53
C ASN A 135 23.86 -12.43 12.70
N PRO A 136 24.22 -13.20 11.65
CA PRO A 136 24.26 -12.78 10.24
C PRO A 136 22.87 -12.50 9.69
N VAL A 137 22.81 -11.64 8.66
CA VAL A 137 21.58 -11.39 7.89
C VAL A 137 21.24 -12.66 7.12
N ILE A 138 19.95 -13.01 7.08
CA ILE A 138 19.45 -14.22 6.41
C ILE A 138 18.43 -13.86 5.31
N PRO A 139 18.44 -14.56 4.16
CA PRO A 139 17.54 -14.26 3.05
C PRO A 139 16.15 -14.86 3.27
N ILE A 140 15.23 -14.06 3.79
CA ILE A 140 13.79 -14.40 3.88
C ILE A 140 13.01 -13.46 2.98
N PHE A 141 12.12 -14.01 2.16
CA PHE A 141 11.19 -13.21 1.37
C PHE A 141 9.91 -12.94 2.16
N SER A 142 9.50 -11.67 2.31
CA SER A 142 8.27 -11.26 3.00
C SER A 142 7.54 -10.19 2.18
N PHE A 143 6.21 -10.24 2.06
CA PHE A 143 5.47 -9.32 1.19
C PHE A 143 5.47 -7.85 1.66
N SER A 144 5.80 -7.60 2.94
CA SER A 144 5.79 -6.28 3.56
C SER A 144 6.87 -6.17 4.64
N LYS A 145 7.44 -4.97 4.78
CA LYS A 145 8.43 -4.63 5.81
C LYS A 145 8.50 -3.12 6.08
N THR A 146 9.14 -2.74 7.19
CA THR A 146 9.62 -1.36 7.42
C THR A 146 11.13 -1.26 7.17
N SER A 147 11.71 -0.07 7.30
CA SER A 147 13.16 0.14 7.29
C SER A 147 13.91 -0.59 8.43
N ASP A 148 13.19 -1.11 9.41
CA ASP A 148 13.76 -1.83 10.56
C ASP A 148 13.92 -3.34 10.29
N TYR A 149 13.66 -3.78 9.04
CA TYR A 149 13.74 -5.16 8.61
C TYR A 149 14.51 -5.30 7.29
N GLN A 150 15.14 -6.46 7.13
CA GLN A 150 16.02 -6.83 6.03
C GLN A 150 15.44 -7.94 5.15
N ASP A 151 14.18 -8.32 5.36
CA ASP A 151 13.46 -9.24 4.47
C ASP A 151 13.49 -8.73 3.02
N ILE A 152 13.47 -9.64 2.05
CA ILE A 152 13.40 -9.31 0.63
C ILE A 152 11.92 -9.20 0.23
N MET A 153 11.48 -8.06 -0.28
CA MET A 153 10.08 -7.92 -0.67
C MET A 153 9.75 -8.69 -1.95
N TYR A 154 8.55 -9.27 -1.98
CA TYR A 154 7.98 -9.90 -3.16
C TYR A 154 6.51 -9.47 -3.35
N PRO A 155 5.96 -9.52 -4.58
CA PRO A 155 4.55 -9.25 -4.83
C PRO A 155 3.66 -10.22 -4.05
N ALA A 156 2.78 -9.69 -3.21
CA ALA A 156 1.94 -10.51 -2.35
C ALA A 156 1.07 -11.51 -3.13
N TRP A 157 0.86 -12.69 -2.55
CA TRP A 157 -0.03 -13.75 -3.06
C TRP A 157 -1.40 -13.22 -3.55
N THR A 158 -1.95 -12.22 -2.86
CA THR A 158 -3.28 -11.64 -3.14
C THR A 158 -3.40 -10.96 -4.50
N PHE A 159 -2.31 -10.76 -5.24
CA PHE A 159 -2.42 -10.39 -6.66
C PHE A 159 -3.15 -11.47 -7.47
N TRP A 160 -3.02 -12.74 -7.05
CA TRP A 160 -3.76 -13.87 -7.62
C TRP A 160 -4.84 -14.40 -6.68
N GLU A 161 -4.49 -14.82 -5.46
CA GLU A 161 -5.42 -15.39 -4.47
C GLU A 161 -4.88 -15.38 -3.03
N GLY A 162 -5.65 -15.87 -2.06
CA GLY A 162 -5.18 -16.03 -0.67
C GLY A 162 -5.15 -14.74 0.17
N GLY A 163 -5.71 -13.66 -0.34
CA GLY A 163 -6.00 -12.45 0.45
C GLY A 163 -7.11 -12.68 1.47
N PRO A 164 -7.47 -11.65 2.27
CA PRO A 164 -8.49 -11.77 3.30
C PRO A 164 -9.85 -12.24 2.75
N ALA A 165 -10.40 -13.31 3.33
CA ALA A 165 -11.75 -13.81 3.02
C ALA A 165 -12.79 -13.05 3.85
N VAL A 166 -13.25 -11.92 3.30
CA VAL A 166 -14.19 -11.01 3.95
C VAL A 166 -15.61 -11.35 3.47
N TRP A 167 -16.38 -12.04 4.30
CA TRP A 167 -17.77 -12.40 3.97
C TRP A 167 -18.70 -11.17 4.09
N PRO A 168 -19.65 -10.96 3.16
CA PRO A 168 -19.94 -11.77 1.97
C PRO A 168 -19.20 -11.32 0.69
N ILE A 169 -18.39 -10.26 0.76
CA ILE A 169 -17.89 -9.56 -0.42
C ILE A 169 -16.73 -10.27 -1.15
N TYR A 170 -15.90 -11.04 -0.43
CA TYR A 170 -14.79 -11.83 -0.96
C TYR A 170 -14.81 -13.24 -0.35
N PRO A 171 -15.77 -14.10 -0.72
CA PRO A 171 -15.98 -15.40 -0.07
C PRO A 171 -14.81 -16.37 -0.24
N THR A 172 -14.06 -16.26 -1.34
CA THR A 172 -12.89 -17.07 -1.65
C THR A 172 -11.56 -16.36 -1.37
N GLY A 173 -11.59 -15.27 -0.60
CA GLY A 173 -10.42 -14.41 -0.40
C GLY A 173 -10.29 -13.33 -1.47
N LEU A 174 -9.78 -12.16 -1.07
CA LEU A 174 -9.37 -11.13 -2.01
C LEU A 174 -8.26 -11.68 -2.93
N GLY A 175 -8.39 -11.42 -4.23
CA GLY A 175 -7.54 -12.01 -5.26
C GLY A 175 -7.79 -11.36 -6.61
N ARG A 176 -7.23 -11.95 -7.67
CA ARG A 176 -7.49 -11.62 -9.08
C ARG A 176 -7.41 -10.13 -9.34
N TRP A 177 -6.23 -9.57 -9.07
CA TRP A 177 -5.98 -8.15 -9.25
C TRP A 177 -6.19 -7.70 -10.70
N ASP A 178 -5.97 -8.59 -11.66
CA ASP A 178 -6.33 -8.40 -13.07
C ASP A 178 -7.80 -8.03 -13.25
N LEU A 179 -8.73 -8.81 -12.66
CA LEU A 179 -10.17 -8.54 -12.73
C LEU A 179 -10.58 -7.35 -11.87
N MET A 180 -10.03 -7.25 -10.66
CA MET A 180 -10.34 -6.15 -9.72
C MET A 180 -9.99 -4.79 -10.31
N ARG A 181 -8.89 -4.68 -11.08
CA ARG A 181 -8.53 -3.45 -11.79
C ARG A 181 -9.60 -3.00 -12.77
N GLU A 182 -10.18 -3.93 -13.53
CA GLU A 182 -11.24 -3.60 -14.47
C GLU A 182 -12.53 -3.16 -13.76
N ASP A 183 -12.89 -3.85 -12.67
CA ASP A 183 -14.05 -3.49 -11.85
C ASP A 183 -13.89 -2.10 -11.22
N LEU A 184 -12.71 -1.78 -10.70
CA LEU A 184 -12.38 -0.47 -10.16
C LEU A 184 -12.39 0.62 -11.24
N ALA A 185 -11.88 0.32 -12.44
CA ALA A 185 -11.93 1.26 -13.57
C ALA A 185 -13.39 1.59 -13.94
N ARG A 186 -14.24 0.56 -14.11
CA ARG A 186 -15.67 0.74 -14.37
C ARG A 186 -16.38 1.52 -13.25
N ALA A 187 -16.02 1.26 -12.00
CA ALA A 187 -16.58 1.99 -10.85
C ALA A 187 -16.13 3.45 -10.81
N ALA A 188 -14.87 3.74 -11.17
CA ALA A 188 -14.35 5.09 -11.27
C ALA A 188 -15.05 5.90 -12.37
N ASP A 189 -15.31 5.29 -13.54
CA ASP A 189 -16.04 5.93 -14.65
C ASP A 189 -17.49 6.29 -14.26
N ARG A 190 -18.14 5.47 -13.44
CA ARG A 190 -19.48 5.78 -12.88
C ARG A 190 -19.45 6.93 -11.89
N TRP A 191 -18.31 7.17 -11.24
CA TRP A 191 -18.13 8.18 -10.20
C TRP A 191 -17.06 9.21 -10.59
N PRO A 192 -17.32 10.08 -11.59
CA PRO A 192 -16.41 11.16 -11.93
C PRO A 192 -16.21 12.11 -10.73
N TRP A 193 -15.07 12.78 -10.67
CA TRP A 193 -14.61 13.52 -9.49
C TRP A 193 -15.65 14.51 -8.94
N GLU A 194 -16.35 15.23 -9.82
CA GLU A 194 -17.34 16.25 -9.48
C GLU A 194 -18.57 15.66 -8.80
N LYS A 195 -18.89 14.37 -9.06
CA LYS A 195 -20.03 13.66 -8.49
C LYS A 195 -19.69 12.90 -7.20
N LYS A 196 -18.41 12.76 -6.86
CA LYS A 196 -17.99 12.04 -5.65
C LYS A 196 -18.38 12.81 -4.39
N ILE A 197 -18.71 12.07 -3.34
CA ILE A 197 -19.06 12.60 -2.02
C ILE A 197 -17.81 13.22 -1.37
N SER A 198 -17.89 14.50 -1.00
CA SER A 198 -16.82 15.25 -0.33
C SER A 198 -16.72 14.92 1.17
N LYS A 199 -16.53 13.63 1.50
CA LYS A 199 -16.39 13.12 2.87
C LYS A 199 -15.21 12.15 2.93
N GLY A 200 -14.47 12.14 4.05
CA GLY A 200 -13.53 11.06 4.36
C GLY A 200 -14.27 9.73 4.44
N TYR A 201 -13.74 8.65 3.86
CA TYR A 201 -14.39 7.34 3.89
C TYR A 201 -13.44 6.20 4.23
N PHE A 202 -13.87 5.32 5.13
CA PHE A 202 -13.15 4.10 5.50
C PHE A 202 -14.09 2.99 5.97
N ARG A 203 -13.84 1.77 5.49
CA ARG A 203 -14.40 0.53 6.03
C ARG A 203 -13.30 -0.50 6.15
N GLY A 204 -13.14 -1.07 7.34
CA GLY A 204 -12.17 -2.12 7.60
C GLY A 204 -12.15 -2.51 9.06
N SER A 205 -11.49 -3.60 9.41
CA SER A 205 -11.41 -4.05 10.80
C SER A 205 -10.27 -3.38 11.60
N ARG A 206 -10.29 -3.53 12.93
CA ARG A 206 -9.27 -2.98 13.85
C ARG A 206 -8.02 -3.87 13.91
N THR A 207 -7.24 -3.92 12.83
CA THR A 207 -5.96 -4.66 12.80
C THR A 207 -4.79 -3.87 13.38
N ASN A 208 -4.90 -2.55 13.49
CA ASN A 208 -3.90 -1.67 14.07
C ASN A 208 -4.62 -0.50 14.78
N PRO A 209 -4.29 -0.19 16.07
CA PRO A 209 -4.88 0.92 16.81
C PRO A 209 -4.60 2.31 16.21
N GLU A 210 -3.62 2.47 15.33
CA GLU A 210 -3.37 3.74 14.59
C GLU A 210 -4.59 4.19 13.77
N ARG A 211 -5.56 3.31 13.52
CA ARG A 211 -6.83 3.63 12.86
C ARG A 211 -7.86 4.25 13.80
N ASP A 212 -7.72 4.09 15.11
CA ASP A 212 -8.70 4.53 16.10
C ASP A 212 -9.04 6.03 16.02
N PRO A 213 -8.08 6.96 15.85
CA PRO A 213 -8.39 8.38 15.78
C PRO A 213 -9.36 8.73 14.64
N LEU A 214 -9.26 8.07 13.48
CA LEU A 214 -10.16 8.30 12.34
C LEU A 214 -11.59 7.84 12.65
N ILE A 215 -11.73 6.69 13.33
CA ILE A 215 -13.04 6.15 13.74
C ILE A 215 -13.68 7.06 14.80
N LEU A 216 -12.88 7.55 15.75
CA LEU A 216 -13.35 8.50 16.77
C LEU A 216 -13.77 9.84 16.14
N LEU A 217 -12.98 10.36 15.19
CA LEU A 217 -13.33 11.56 14.43
C LEU A 217 -14.64 11.41 13.65
N SER A 218 -14.86 10.26 13.02
CA SER A 218 -16.12 9.99 12.32
C SER A 218 -17.33 9.98 13.26
N ARG A 219 -17.16 9.49 14.49
CA ARG A 219 -18.21 9.50 15.53
C ARG A 219 -18.51 10.92 16.02
N GLU A 220 -17.47 11.74 16.16
CA GLU A 220 -17.59 13.12 16.61
C GLU A 220 -18.17 14.03 15.52
N ASN A 221 -17.70 13.88 14.28
CA ASN A 221 -18.13 14.67 13.13
C ASN A 221 -18.45 13.79 11.91
N PRO A 222 -19.64 13.15 11.91
CA PRO A 222 -20.04 12.24 10.85
C PRO A 222 -20.24 12.94 9.50
N ASN A 223 -20.40 14.26 9.46
CA ASN A 223 -20.49 15.02 8.21
C ASN A 223 -19.12 15.20 7.52
N LEU A 224 -18.02 15.11 8.28
CA LEU A 224 -16.66 15.25 7.77
C LEU A 224 -16.05 13.91 7.35
N VAL A 225 -16.25 12.86 8.16
CA VAL A 225 -15.70 11.51 7.92
C VAL A 225 -16.77 10.46 8.20
N ASP A 226 -16.85 9.47 7.32
CA ASP A 226 -17.63 8.24 7.48
C ASP A 226 -16.66 7.05 7.54
N ALA A 227 -16.26 6.70 8.76
CA ALA A 227 -15.28 5.68 9.04
C ALA A 227 -15.77 4.77 10.16
N GLU A 228 -15.90 3.48 9.86
CA GLU A 228 -16.43 2.50 10.82
C GLU A 228 -15.63 1.20 10.79
N TYR A 229 -15.54 0.56 11.97
CA TYR A 229 -14.90 -0.74 12.07
C TYR A 229 -15.85 -1.88 11.65
N THR A 230 -15.39 -2.71 10.73
CA THR A 230 -16.04 -3.98 10.35
C THR A 230 -15.48 -5.15 11.16
N LYS A 231 -16.07 -6.34 11.00
CA LYS A 231 -15.54 -7.57 11.59
C LYS A 231 -14.37 -8.12 10.79
N ASN A 232 -13.46 -8.80 11.49
CA ASN A 232 -12.53 -9.76 10.92
C ASN A 232 -12.73 -11.13 11.60
N GLN A 233 -12.00 -12.13 11.12
CA GLN A 233 -12.10 -13.51 11.65
C GLN A 233 -11.61 -13.64 13.11
N ALA A 234 -10.85 -12.67 13.61
CA ALA A 234 -10.33 -12.64 14.99
C ALA A 234 -11.22 -11.85 15.97
N TRP A 235 -12.37 -11.32 15.51
CA TRP A 235 -13.28 -10.54 16.34
C TRP A 235 -13.86 -11.39 17.49
N ARG A 236 -13.83 -10.85 18.71
CA ARG A 236 -14.33 -11.53 19.92
C ARG A 236 -15.39 -10.72 20.65
N SER A 237 -15.32 -9.39 20.59
CA SER A 237 -16.24 -8.52 21.31
C SER A 237 -16.31 -7.12 20.70
N GLU A 238 -17.25 -6.29 21.16
CA GLU A 238 -17.32 -4.88 20.74
C GLU A 238 -16.07 -4.06 21.08
N LYS A 239 -15.19 -4.54 21.97
CA LYS A 239 -13.88 -3.92 22.18
C LYS A 239 -13.06 -3.85 20.88
N ASP A 240 -13.20 -4.85 20.02
CA ASP A 240 -12.51 -4.93 18.72
C ASP A 240 -13.07 -3.94 17.69
N THR A 241 -14.19 -3.28 18.01
CA THR A 241 -14.86 -2.25 17.21
C THR A 241 -15.05 -0.95 18.02
N LEU A 242 -14.22 -0.74 19.05
CA LEU A 242 -14.24 0.42 19.95
C LEU A 242 -15.61 0.66 20.61
N GLY A 243 -16.22 -0.39 21.16
CA GLY A 243 -17.47 -0.30 21.93
C GLY A 243 -18.71 0.01 21.11
N ARG A 244 -18.71 -0.33 19.81
CA ARG A 244 -19.88 -0.20 18.93
C ARG A 244 -20.12 -1.51 18.17
N PRO A 245 -21.36 -1.79 17.73
CA PRO A 245 -21.62 -2.87 16.79
C PRO A 245 -20.76 -2.70 15.53
N PRO A 246 -20.29 -3.80 14.93
CA PRO A 246 -19.52 -3.75 13.69
C PRO A 246 -20.38 -3.20 12.54
N ALA A 247 -19.75 -2.38 11.71
CA ALA A 247 -20.32 -1.97 10.43
C ALA A 247 -20.37 -3.15 9.44
N LYS A 248 -21.26 -3.05 8.46
CA LYS A 248 -21.29 -3.96 7.32
C LYS A 248 -20.05 -3.77 6.45
N GLU A 249 -19.58 -4.87 5.88
CA GLU A 249 -18.54 -4.89 4.89
C GLU A 249 -19.01 -4.19 3.61
N VAL A 250 -18.12 -3.44 2.98
CA VAL A 250 -18.40 -2.69 1.75
C VAL A 250 -17.37 -3.09 0.69
N PRO A 251 -17.79 -3.49 -0.52
CA PRO A 251 -16.87 -3.78 -1.62
C PRO A 251 -15.95 -2.61 -1.95
N LEU A 252 -14.74 -2.90 -2.44
CA LEU A 252 -13.77 -1.84 -2.78
C LEU A 252 -14.29 -0.92 -3.90
N VAL A 253 -15.04 -1.46 -4.87
CA VAL A 253 -15.67 -0.69 -5.96
C VAL A 253 -16.63 0.38 -5.46
N ASP A 254 -17.30 0.16 -4.33
CA ASP A 254 -18.27 1.12 -3.78
C ASP A 254 -17.57 2.29 -3.07
N HIS A 255 -16.29 2.14 -2.72
CA HIS A 255 -15.48 3.24 -2.18
C HIS A 255 -15.24 4.33 -3.23
N CYS A 256 -15.36 4.01 -4.54
CA CYS A 256 -15.19 4.96 -5.63
C CYS A 256 -16.20 6.13 -5.57
N ALA A 257 -17.30 6.01 -4.83
CA ALA A 257 -18.27 7.09 -4.64
C ALA A 257 -17.74 8.25 -3.79
N PHE A 258 -16.66 8.07 -3.04
CA PHE A 258 -16.12 9.07 -2.11
C PHE A 258 -14.83 9.72 -2.66
N LYS A 259 -14.66 11.03 -2.43
CA LYS A 259 -13.45 11.78 -2.86
C LYS A 259 -12.22 11.39 -2.06
N TYR A 260 -12.40 11.16 -0.76
CA TYR A 260 -11.31 11.01 0.20
C TYR A 260 -11.38 9.63 0.86
N GLY A 261 -11.14 8.59 0.07
CA GLY A 261 -11.06 7.22 0.59
C GLY A 261 -9.69 6.92 1.18
N CYS A 262 -9.63 6.40 2.40
CA CYS A 262 -8.43 5.72 2.90
C CYS A 262 -8.49 4.25 2.46
N PRO A 263 -7.57 3.77 1.60
CA PRO A 263 -7.58 2.37 1.23
C PRO A 263 -7.25 1.50 2.46
N PRO A 264 -8.02 0.42 2.73
CA PRO A 264 -7.63 -0.56 3.73
C PRO A 264 -6.48 -1.40 3.16
N VAL A 265 -5.23 -0.96 3.39
CA VAL A 265 -3.98 -1.67 3.06
C VAL A 265 -4.02 -2.33 1.67
N LEU A 266 -3.67 -1.57 0.63
CA LEU A 266 -3.41 -2.15 -0.68
C LEU A 266 -2.16 -3.05 -0.63
N PRO A 267 -2.08 -4.10 -1.47
CA PRO A 267 -0.89 -4.95 -1.61
C PRO A 267 0.22 -4.23 -2.39
N THR A 268 0.49 -2.98 -2.06
CA THR A 268 1.55 -2.17 -2.67
C THR A 268 2.67 -1.95 -1.68
N PRO A 269 3.94 -1.93 -2.12
CA PRO A 269 5.12 -1.71 -1.25
C PRO A 269 5.22 -0.28 -0.69
N ALA A 270 4.18 0.54 -0.86
CA ALA A 270 4.12 1.87 -0.29
C ALA A 270 3.56 1.80 1.14
N PRO A 271 4.18 2.48 2.13
CA PRO A 271 3.60 2.60 3.45
C PRO A 271 2.20 3.20 3.31
N SER A 272 1.21 2.48 3.85
CA SER A 272 -0.19 2.88 3.87
C SER A 272 -0.37 4.07 4.81
N TYR A 273 0.01 5.25 4.33
CA TYR A 273 -0.33 6.52 4.96
C TYR A 273 -1.70 6.94 4.42
N CYS A 274 -2.70 6.98 5.30
CA CYS A 274 -3.82 7.89 5.11
C CYS A 274 -3.25 9.31 4.94
N PHE A 275 -3.83 10.09 4.01
CA PHE A 275 -3.41 11.46 3.77
C PHE A 275 -3.28 12.26 5.08
N PRO A 276 -2.25 13.11 5.23
CA PRO A 276 -2.17 14.08 6.32
C PRO A 276 -3.30 15.11 6.25
#